data_AF-A0A5B8J5Q9-F1
#
_entry.id   AF-A0A5B8J5Q9-F1
#
_cell.length_a   1.000
_cell.length_b   1.000
_cell.length_c   1.000
_cell.angle_alpha   90.00
_cell.angle_beta   90.00
_cell.angle_gamma   90.00
#
_symmetry.space_group_name_H-M   'P 1'
#
loop_
_entity.id
_entity.type
_entity.pdbx_description
1 polymer ?
#
loop_
_entity_poly.entity_id
_entity_poly.type
_entity_poly.pdbx_seq_one_letter_code
_entity_poly.pdbx_strand_id
1 'polypeptide(L)'
;MRIFLVLAIALGLGVFFLRSTHSPMMIEETSGSGAEETFESGMDRLAARLEYAARVGIRSGLAPVEFENQLAPGSQFPVREYARYSYPSAQPPPPRAPCTPNVSSTGSLSAGCGEYALTEAPRRPSTSHCPYCSQIENASLAFNRPERMTYQESEDIELVIAPDTAGIRPRTHLSDNLDGTVQERGDIPYTLRMRAHLSGNDFTISPSAPQDRTVLPDRPTKWTWQVRPQSFGDDKQLVIEVSTILEIEGNTLPPSTPVIFRETIPVDIELWDRVVFMAADIKLVHGLIVAIIGSLVTAAVWIRKRLKAKPEATPSEGNDQHDN
;
A
#
# COMPACT_ATOMS: atom_id res chain seq x y z
N MET A 1 20.88 27.08 9.36
CA MET A 1 22.02 26.28 9.90
C MET A 1 21.81 24.77 9.80
N ARG A 2 20.58 24.23 9.93
CA ARG A 2 20.31 22.77 9.78
C ARG A 2 20.50 22.21 8.36
N ILE A 3 20.24 23.01 7.31
CA ILE A 3 20.38 22.61 5.90
C ILE A 3 21.84 22.33 5.51
N PHE A 4 22.80 23.08 6.05
CA PHE A 4 24.22 22.90 5.75
C PHE A 4 24.82 21.61 6.33
N LEU A 5 24.21 21.05 7.39
CA LEU A 5 24.69 19.81 8.00
C LEU A 5 24.34 18.58 7.15
N VAL A 6 23.14 18.56 6.56
CA VAL A 6 22.69 17.44 5.70
C VAL A 6 23.48 17.41 4.39
N LEU A 7 23.76 18.59 3.81
CA LEU A 7 24.57 18.72 2.59
C LEU A 7 26.02 18.25 2.79
N ALA A 8 26.61 18.50 3.96
CA ALA A 8 28.00 18.11 4.26
C ALA A 8 28.17 16.59 4.44
N ILE A 9 27.15 15.88 4.95
CA ILE A 9 27.19 14.41 5.10
C ILE A 9 27.06 13.72 3.73
N ALA A 10 26.22 14.24 2.83
CA ALA A 10 26.06 13.70 1.48
C ALA A 10 27.33 13.90 0.63
N LEU A 11 27.98 15.07 0.72
CA LEU A 11 29.22 15.34 -0.01
C LEU A 11 30.44 14.59 0.55
N GLY A 12 30.44 14.24 1.84
CA GLY A 12 31.53 13.50 2.47
C GLY A 12 31.64 12.02 2.05
N LEU A 13 30.53 11.39 1.65
CA LEU A 13 30.51 9.98 1.23
C LEU A 13 30.78 9.79 -0.28
N GLY A 14 30.51 10.80 -1.12
CA GLY A 14 30.71 10.71 -2.58
C GLY A 14 32.18 10.67 -3.03
N VAL A 15 33.13 11.14 -2.22
CA VAL A 15 34.54 11.30 -2.65
C VAL A 15 35.38 10.03 -2.47
N PHE A 16 34.88 8.98 -1.81
CA PHE A 16 35.72 7.81 -1.47
C PHE A 16 35.62 6.59 -2.42
N PHE A 17 34.85 6.66 -3.51
CA PHE A 17 34.62 5.50 -4.41
C PHE A 17 35.28 5.57 -5.80
N LEU A 18 36.29 6.43 -6.01
CA LEU A 18 37.06 6.49 -7.27
C LEU A 18 38.51 6.04 -7.06
N ARG A 19 38.74 4.74 -6.89
CA ARG A 19 40.01 4.11 -7.28
C ARG A 19 39.83 2.60 -7.54
N SER A 20 39.08 2.27 -8.58
CA SER A 20 39.14 0.94 -9.20
C SER A 20 40.19 0.97 -10.31
N THR A 21 41.18 0.09 -10.20
CA THR A 21 42.26 -0.11 -11.18
C THR A 21 41.71 -0.80 -12.42
N HIS A 22 41.75 -0.10 -13.56
CA HIS A 22 41.50 -0.68 -14.88
C HIS A 22 42.65 -1.61 -15.28
N SER A 23 42.31 -2.86 -15.61
CA SER A 23 43.05 -3.70 -16.55
C SER A 23 42.47 -3.46 -17.95
N PRO A 24 43.29 -3.33 -19.02
CA PRO A 24 42.78 -3.14 -20.37
C PRO A 24 42.34 -4.49 -20.94
N MET A 25 41.04 -4.67 -21.15
CA MET A 25 40.49 -5.74 -21.98
C MET A 25 39.77 -5.10 -23.15
N MET A 26 40.28 -5.36 -24.35
CA MET A 26 39.71 -4.94 -25.63
C MET A 26 38.34 -5.60 -25.80
N ILE A 27 37.27 -4.80 -25.76
CA ILE A 27 35.95 -5.21 -26.23
C ILE A 27 35.37 -4.10 -27.10
N GLU A 28 34.94 -4.56 -28.27
CA GLU A 28 34.19 -3.98 -29.38
C GLU A 28 33.20 -2.85 -29.01
N GLU A 29 33.29 -1.75 -29.75
CA GLU A 29 32.34 -0.63 -29.72
C GLU A 29 30.92 -1.10 -30.07
N THR A 30 30.02 -0.97 -29.10
CA THR A 30 28.59 -0.81 -29.38
C THR A 30 28.12 0.49 -28.76
N SER A 31 27.92 1.47 -29.64
CA SER A 31 27.40 2.81 -29.37
C SER A 31 25.97 2.74 -28.84
N GLY A 32 25.79 3.04 -27.56
CA GLY A 32 24.48 3.18 -26.89
C GLY A 32 24.53 4.27 -25.83
N SER A 33 24.37 5.52 -26.27
CA SER A 33 24.24 6.72 -25.43
C SER A 33 22.86 6.74 -24.77
N GLY A 34 22.79 6.73 -23.43
CA GLY A 34 21.52 6.90 -22.73
C GLY A 34 21.43 6.50 -21.25
N ALA A 35 22.50 6.60 -20.43
CA ALA A 35 22.44 6.15 -19.04
C ALA A 35 22.95 7.15 -17.97
N GLU A 36 23.36 8.36 -18.31
CA GLU A 36 23.89 9.34 -17.32
C GLU A 36 22.91 10.44 -16.90
N GLU A 37 21.70 10.51 -17.47
CA GLU A 37 20.78 11.65 -17.26
C GLU A 37 19.90 11.56 -16.00
N THR A 38 19.95 10.47 -15.23
CA THR A 38 18.99 10.22 -14.13
C THR A 38 19.41 10.71 -12.75
N PHE A 39 20.69 11.04 -12.51
CA PHE A 39 21.15 11.44 -11.18
C PHE A 39 21.10 12.96 -10.93
N GLU A 40 21.50 13.78 -11.91
CA GLU A 40 21.47 15.25 -11.76
C GLU A 40 20.02 15.79 -11.70
N SER A 41 19.11 15.25 -12.50
CA SER A 41 17.69 15.65 -12.47
C SER A 41 17.00 15.35 -11.13
N GLY A 42 17.49 14.39 -10.34
CA GLY A 42 16.94 14.08 -9.02
C GLY A 42 17.34 15.12 -7.96
N MET A 43 18.58 15.62 -8.03
CA MET A 43 19.12 16.58 -7.06
C MET A 43 18.53 17.98 -7.23
N ASP A 44 18.25 18.41 -8.46
CA ASP A 44 17.61 19.70 -8.73
C ASP A 44 16.16 19.76 -8.21
N ARG A 45 15.43 18.63 -8.25
CA ARG A 45 14.07 18.53 -7.69
C ARG A 45 14.07 18.62 -6.16
N LEU A 46 15.10 18.10 -5.49
CA LEU A 46 15.27 18.22 -4.03
C LEU A 46 15.62 19.66 -3.62
N ALA A 47 16.49 20.34 -4.38
CA ALA A 47 16.81 21.74 -4.13
C ALA A 47 15.57 22.65 -4.25
N ALA A 48 14.74 22.44 -5.27
CA ALA A 48 13.49 23.18 -5.47
C ALA A 48 12.46 22.93 -4.33
N ARG A 49 12.33 21.69 -3.85
CA ARG A 49 11.44 21.36 -2.71
C ARG A 49 11.92 21.98 -1.40
N LEU A 50 13.23 22.00 -1.15
CA LEU A 50 13.81 22.61 0.06
C LEU A 50 13.70 24.14 0.05
N GLU A 51 13.83 24.80 -1.11
CA GLU A 51 13.64 26.24 -1.23
C GLU A 51 12.18 26.66 -1.04
N TYR A 52 11.23 25.83 -1.51
CA TYR A 52 9.81 26.05 -1.25
C TYR A 52 9.46 25.92 0.24
N ALA A 53 9.96 24.88 0.93
CA ALA A 53 9.76 24.71 2.37
C ALA A 53 10.39 25.86 3.20
N ALA A 54 11.49 26.45 2.73
CA ALA A 54 12.11 27.60 3.36
C ALA A 54 11.32 28.92 3.15
N ARG A 55 10.67 29.10 2.00
CA ARG A 55 9.82 30.28 1.71
C ARG A 55 8.46 30.23 2.39
N VAL A 56 7.89 29.04 2.60
CA VAL A 56 6.57 28.86 3.25
C VAL A 56 6.61 29.20 4.75
N GLY A 57 7.80 29.45 5.33
CA GLY A 57 7.91 30.09 6.63
C GLY A 57 7.16 29.32 7.70
N ILE A 58 7.66 28.13 8.05
CA ILE A 58 7.21 27.42 9.26
C ILE A 58 7.56 28.32 10.46
N ARG A 59 6.62 29.20 10.83
CA ARG A 59 6.55 29.86 12.12
C ARG A 59 6.33 28.75 13.15
N SER A 60 7.41 28.20 13.67
CA SER A 60 7.43 27.46 14.93
C SER A 60 7.05 28.43 16.05
N GLY A 61 5.76 28.65 16.25
CA GLY A 61 5.25 29.67 17.15
C GLY A 61 3.74 29.63 17.31
N LEU A 62 3.18 28.47 17.65
CA LEU A 62 1.90 28.39 18.34
C LEU A 62 2.06 27.43 19.52
N ALA A 63 1.67 27.95 20.68
CA ALA A 63 1.73 27.35 22.00
C ALA A 63 1.05 25.97 22.07
N PRO A 64 1.34 25.17 23.11
CA PRO A 64 0.51 24.01 23.41
C PRO A 64 -0.93 24.50 23.62
N VAL A 65 -1.84 24.07 22.75
CA VAL A 65 -3.27 24.16 23.02
C VAL A 65 -3.54 23.11 24.08
N GLU A 66 -3.55 23.56 25.32
CA GLU A 66 -4.13 22.85 26.45
C GLU A 66 -5.60 22.62 26.10
N PHE A 67 -5.89 21.42 25.58
CA PHE A 67 -7.23 20.96 25.27
C PHE A 67 -7.92 20.63 26.59
N GLU A 68 -8.26 21.70 27.31
CA GLU A 68 -9.01 21.63 28.54
C GLU A 68 -10.41 21.10 28.22
N ASN A 69 -10.76 20.03 28.92
CA ASN A 69 -12.03 19.33 28.87
C ASN A 69 -13.22 20.30 29.05
N GLN A 70 -13.74 20.86 27.97
CA GLN A 70 -15.09 21.41 27.92
C GLN A 70 -16.06 20.35 27.38
N LEU A 71 -16.14 19.23 28.09
CA LEU A 71 -17.34 18.41 28.05
C LEU A 71 -18.35 19.09 28.98
N ALA A 72 -19.50 19.45 28.43
CA ALA A 72 -20.60 20.01 29.20
C ALA A 72 -20.91 19.11 30.41
N PRO A 73 -21.01 19.65 31.64
CA PRO A 73 -21.44 18.87 32.79
C PRO A 73 -22.90 18.47 32.60
N GLY A 74 -23.16 17.23 32.17
CA GLY A 74 -24.52 16.70 32.07
C GLY A 74 -24.81 15.77 30.88
N SER A 75 -23.91 15.59 29.91
CA SER A 75 -24.14 14.63 28.82
C SER A 75 -23.79 13.20 29.26
N GLN A 76 -24.67 12.59 30.05
CA GLN A 76 -24.69 11.14 30.21
C GLN A 76 -25.18 10.52 28.89
N PHE A 77 -24.26 10.20 27.99
CA PHE A 77 -24.59 9.28 26.90
C PHE A 77 -24.82 7.90 27.53
N PRO A 78 -25.98 7.27 27.32
CA PRO A 78 -26.19 5.90 27.79
C PRO A 78 -25.13 5.03 27.11
N VAL A 79 -24.26 4.43 27.91
CA VAL A 79 -23.38 3.36 27.47
C VAL A 79 -24.30 2.28 26.91
N ARG A 80 -24.40 2.18 25.58
CA ARG A 80 -25.01 1.03 24.93
C ARG A 80 -24.09 -0.15 25.21
N GLU A 81 -24.43 -0.87 26.27
CA GLU A 81 -23.89 -2.18 26.57
C GLU A 81 -24.11 -3.05 25.33
N TYR A 82 -23.03 -3.25 24.56
CA TYR A 82 -23.03 -4.18 23.45
C TYR A 82 -23.28 -5.56 24.05
N ALA A 83 -24.53 -5.99 24.02
CA ALA A 83 -24.92 -7.33 24.40
C ALA A 83 -24.00 -8.31 23.65
N ARG A 84 -23.19 -9.05 24.41
CA ARG A 84 -22.39 -10.14 23.86
C ARG A 84 -23.36 -11.10 23.21
N TYR A 85 -23.41 -11.11 21.88
CA TYR A 85 -24.06 -12.16 21.14
C TYR A 85 -23.26 -13.44 21.37
N SER A 86 -23.69 -14.22 22.36
CA SER A 86 -23.28 -15.60 22.53
C SER A 86 -23.77 -16.35 21.30
N TYR A 87 -22.88 -16.56 20.33
CA TYR A 87 -23.17 -17.46 19.21
C TYR A 87 -23.47 -18.85 19.81
N PRO A 88 -24.66 -19.42 19.55
CA PRO A 88 -24.94 -20.79 19.95
C PRO A 88 -23.91 -21.67 19.28
N SER A 89 -23.12 -22.38 20.10
CA SER A 89 -22.13 -23.35 19.62
C SER A 89 -22.82 -24.30 18.65
N ALA A 90 -22.38 -24.30 17.39
CA ALA A 90 -22.93 -25.18 16.37
C ALA A 90 -22.77 -26.63 16.85
N GLN A 91 -23.89 -27.31 17.12
CA GLN A 91 -23.86 -28.73 17.41
C GLN A 91 -23.21 -29.45 16.22
N PRO A 92 -22.24 -30.36 16.44
CA PRO A 92 -21.68 -31.16 15.37
C PRO A 92 -22.81 -31.93 14.68
N PRO A 93 -22.78 -32.04 13.34
CA PRO A 93 -23.81 -32.76 12.60
C PRO A 93 -23.90 -34.20 13.13
N PRO A 94 -25.11 -34.76 13.28
CA PRO A 94 -25.28 -36.12 13.76
C PRO A 94 -24.50 -37.09 12.85
N PRO A 95 -23.87 -38.13 13.43
CA PRO A 95 -23.14 -39.13 12.66
C PRO A 95 -24.08 -39.75 11.60
N ARG A 96 -23.60 -39.82 10.36
CA ARG A 96 -24.33 -40.44 9.25
C ARG A 96 -24.64 -41.89 9.62
N ALA A 97 -25.92 -42.26 9.54
CA ALA A 97 -26.35 -43.63 9.80
C ALA A 97 -25.64 -44.60 8.84
N PRO A 98 -25.13 -45.75 9.34
CA PRO A 98 -24.50 -46.75 8.49
C PRO A 98 -25.54 -47.32 7.51
N CYS A 99 -25.19 -47.33 6.23
CA CYS A 99 -26.00 -47.96 5.19
C CYS A 99 -26.07 -49.46 5.47
N THR A 100 -27.24 -49.96 5.87
CA THR A 100 -27.47 -51.40 5.95
C THR A 100 -27.81 -51.94 4.56
N PRO A 101 -27.09 -52.94 4.05
CA PRO A 101 -27.50 -53.64 2.84
C PRO A 101 -28.77 -54.44 3.15
N ASN A 102 -29.88 -54.06 2.53
CA ASN A 102 -31.12 -54.80 2.65
C ASN A 102 -31.01 -56.05 1.76
N VAL A 103 -30.57 -57.16 2.35
CA VAL A 103 -30.55 -58.48 1.69
C VAL A 103 -31.97 -59.04 1.78
N SER A 104 -32.79 -58.76 0.77
CA SER A 104 -34.06 -59.46 0.59
C SER A 104 -33.80 -60.92 0.24
N SER A 105 -34.05 -61.82 1.20
CA SER A 105 -34.08 -63.26 1.00
C SER A 105 -35.37 -63.65 0.29
N THR A 106 -35.41 -63.47 -1.02
CA THR A 106 -36.38 -64.19 -1.85
C THR A 106 -35.69 -64.56 -3.14
N GLY A 107 -35.30 -65.83 -3.20
CA GLY A 107 -34.60 -66.39 -4.33
C GLY A 107 -35.42 -66.21 -5.60
N SER A 108 -34.93 -65.34 -6.48
CA SER A 108 -35.25 -65.37 -7.89
C SER A 108 -34.09 -64.72 -8.64
N LEU A 109 -33.23 -65.57 -9.20
CA LEU A 109 -32.21 -65.19 -10.15
C LEU A 109 -32.89 -64.89 -11.49
N SER A 110 -33.39 -63.67 -11.64
CA SER A 110 -33.80 -63.12 -12.93
C SER A 110 -32.65 -62.30 -13.48
N ALA A 111 -31.81 -62.92 -14.30
CA ALA A 111 -30.88 -62.24 -15.19
C ALA A 111 -31.67 -61.55 -16.31
N GLY A 112 -32.36 -60.46 -15.97
CA GLY A 112 -32.93 -59.54 -16.93
C GLY A 112 -31.89 -58.47 -17.24
N CYS A 113 -31.19 -58.60 -18.36
CA CYS A 113 -30.57 -57.44 -18.99
C CYS A 113 -31.71 -56.58 -19.52
N GLY A 114 -32.28 -55.77 -18.61
CA GLY A 114 -33.30 -54.79 -18.92
C GLY A 114 -32.75 -53.83 -19.95
N GLU A 115 -33.34 -53.91 -21.12
CA GLU A 115 -33.33 -52.92 -22.19
C GLU A 115 -33.31 -51.53 -21.56
N TYR A 116 -32.19 -50.83 -21.76
CA TYR A 116 -31.99 -49.45 -21.34
C TYR A 116 -32.96 -48.61 -22.17
N ALA A 117 -34.21 -48.55 -21.71
CA ALA A 117 -35.14 -47.51 -22.05
C ALA A 117 -34.34 -46.22 -21.85
N LEU A 118 -34.11 -45.52 -22.97
CA LEU A 118 -33.58 -44.17 -23.03
C LEU A 118 -34.46 -43.32 -22.12
N THR A 119 -34.08 -43.33 -20.84
CA THR A 119 -34.76 -42.68 -19.75
C THR A 119 -34.63 -41.22 -20.11
N GLU A 120 -35.77 -40.66 -20.50
CA GLU A 120 -35.97 -39.29 -20.92
C GLU A 120 -35.04 -38.39 -20.12
N ALA A 121 -34.03 -37.84 -20.80
CA ALA A 121 -32.99 -37.04 -20.18
C ALA A 121 -33.68 -36.04 -19.25
N PRO A 122 -33.30 -35.96 -17.96
CA PRO A 122 -34.01 -35.19 -16.96
C PRO A 122 -34.27 -33.80 -17.52
N ARG A 123 -35.56 -33.49 -17.76
CA ARG A 123 -36.00 -32.21 -18.32
C ARG A 123 -35.33 -31.13 -17.49
N ARG A 124 -34.42 -30.37 -18.13
CA ARG A 124 -33.70 -29.28 -17.50
C ARG A 124 -34.73 -28.43 -16.76
N PRO A 125 -34.61 -28.25 -15.43
CA PRO A 125 -35.56 -27.44 -14.69
C PRO A 125 -35.66 -26.09 -15.38
N SER A 126 -36.86 -25.80 -15.87
CA SER A 126 -37.24 -24.57 -16.55
C SER A 126 -36.77 -23.38 -15.71
N THR A 127 -35.91 -22.55 -16.31
CA THR A 127 -35.60 -21.17 -15.94
C THR A 127 -35.90 -20.85 -14.47
N SER A 128 -34.93 -21.12 -13.60
CA SER A 128 -34.94 -20.63 -12.22
C SER A 128 -35.04 -19.10 -12.27
N HIS A 129 -36.25 -18.58 -12.08
CA HIS A 129 -36.50 -17.16 -11.93
C HIS A 129 -35.73 -16.70 -10.70
N CYS A 130 -34.68 -15.91 -10.93
CA CYS A 130 -33.90 -15.30 -9.87
C CYS A 130 -34.68 -14.05 -9.42
N PRO A 131 -35.37 -14.07 -8.26
CA PRO A 131 -36.20 -12.95 -7.82
C PRO A 131 -35.41 -11.67 -7.54
N TYR A 132 -34.07 -11.78 -7.46
CA TYR A 132 -33.16 -10.67 -7.17
C TYR A 132 -32.52 -10.05 -8.42
N CYS A 133 -32.56 -10.77 -9.54
CA CYS A 133 -31.83 -10.36 -10.73
C CYS A 133 -32.43 -9.09 -11.38
N SER A 134 -33.65 -8.70 -11.02
CA SER A 134 -34.24 -7.41 -11.42
C SER A 134 -33.72 -6.21 -10.62
N GLN A 135 -33.02 -6.43 -9.50
CA GLN A 135 -32.44 -5.37 -8.67
C GLN A 135 -30.95 -5.15 -8.95
N ILE A 136 -30.34 -6.01 -9.77
CA ILE A 136 -28.93 -5.98 -10.08
C ILE A 136 -28.77 -5.35 -11.46
N GLU A 137 -28.12 -4.21 -11.50
CA GLU A 137 -27.76 -3.50 -12.72
C GLU A 137 -26.23 -3.46 -12.85
N ASN A 138 -25.70 -2.97 -13.98
CA ASN A 138 -24.26 -2.84 -14.20
C ASN A 138 -23.78 -1.41 -13.93
N ALA A 139 -22.60 -1.30 -13.34
CA ALA A 139 -21.91 -0.05 -13.06
C ALA A 139 -20.43 -0.16 -13.41
N SER A 140 -19.82 1.01 -13.56
CA SER A 140 -18.39 1.17 -13.62
C SER A 140 -17.86 1.72 -12.30
N LEU A 141 -16.67 1.30 -11.88
CA LEU A 141 -15.99 1.79 -10.69
C LEU A 141 -14.59 2.30 -11.01
N ALA A 142 -14.13 3.28 -10.23
CA ALA A 142 -12.76 3.75 -10.25
C ALA A 142 -12.24 4.00 -8.82
N PHE A 143 -10.94 3.81 -8.61
CA PHE A 143 -10.26 4.09 -7.35
C PHE A 143 -8.80 4.47 -7.58
N ASN A 144 -8.20 5.23 -6.66
CA ASN A 144 -6.75 5.44 -6.66
C ASN A 144 -6.03 4.29 -5.96
N ARG A 145 -4.85 3.95 -6.49
CA ARG A 145 -3.98 2.87 -6.05
C ARG A 145 -2.58 3.43 -5.81
N PRO A 146 -2.25 3.86 -4.57
CA PRO A 146 -0.89 4.28 -4.25
C PRO A 146 0.06 3.09 -4.41
N GLU A 147 1.16 3.31 -5.12
CA GLU A 147 2.26 2.34 -5.21
C GLU A 147 3.19 2.49 -4.00
N ARG A 148 3.24 3.69 -3.43
CA ARG A 148 4.08 4.04 -2.29
C ARG A 148 3.32 4.91 -1.31
N MET A 149 3.65 4.79 -0.04
CA MET A 149 3.17 5.67 1.02
C MET A 149 4.28 6.08 1.97
N THR A 150 4.20 7.30 2.49
CA THR A 150 5.14 7.78 3.52
C THR A 150 4.74 7.28 4.90
N TYR A 151 5.74 6.82 5.67
CA TYR A 151 5.52 6.28 7.00
C TYR A 151 4.86 7.30 7.94
N GLN A 152 3.76 6.91 8.60
CA GLN A 152 2.95 7.77 9.49
C GLN A 152 2.30 9.00 8.84
N GLU A 153 2.42 9.18 7.53
CA GLU A 153 1.66 10.18 6.80
C GLU A 153 0.31 9.59 6.37
N SER A 154 -0.75 10.41 6.45
CA SER A 154 -2.09 9.99 6.06
C SER A 154 -2.34 10.38 4.61
N GLU A 155 -2.80 9.42 3.80
CA GLU A 155 -3.23 9.66 2.43
C GLU A 155 -4.70 9.26 2.26
N ASP A 156 -5.36 9.89 1.29
CA ASP A 156 -6.76 9.60 0.97
C ASP A 156 -6.85 8.50 -0.09
N ILE A 157 -7.66 7.47 0.20
CA ILE A 157 -8.13 6.49 -0.78
C ILE A 157 -9.58 6.80 -1.09
N GLU A 158 -9.89 6.99 -2.36
CA GLU A 158 -11.24 7.19 -2.87
C GLU A 158 -11.66 6.05 -3.78
N LEU A 159 -12.91 5.62 -3.62
CA LEU A 159 -13.60 4.70 -4.51
C LEU A 159 -14.86 5.41 -5.01
N VAL A 160 -15.06 5.42 -6.33
CA VAL A 160 -16.25 5.96 -6.97
C VAL A 160 -16.91 4.87 -7.80
N ILE A 161 -18.23 4.70 -7.64
CA ILE A 161 -19.07 3.85 -8.48
C ILE A 161 -20.06 4.74 -9.22
N ALA A 162 -20.23 4.51 -10.52
CA ALA A 162 -21.21 5.18 -11.37
C ALA A 162 -22.00 4.13 -12.16
N PRO A 163 -23.34 4.11 -12.05
CA PRO A 163 -24.18 3.28 -12.90
C PRO A 163 -23.93 3.53 -14.39
N ASP A 164 -23.86 2.46 -15.18
CA ASP A 164 -23.58 2.59 -16.62
C ASP A 164 -24.73 3.33 -17.34
N THR A 165 -25.95 3.23 -16.80
CA THR A 165 -27.15 3.95 -17.25
C THR A 165 -27.04 5.46 -17.12
N ALA A 166 -26.18 5.97 -16.23
CA ALA A 166 -25.95 7.40 -16.06
C ALA A 166 -25.10 8.02 -17.19
N GLY A 167 -24.33 7.21 -17.92
CA GLY A 167 -23.34 7.70 -18.90
C GLY A 167 -22.19 8.50 -18.27
N ILE A 168 -21.98 8.37 -16.96
CA ILE A 168 -20.97 9.09 -16.18
C ILE A 168 -19.71 8.22 -16.05
N ARG A 169 -18.52 8.79 -16.29
CA ARG A 169 -17.26 8.09 -16.07
C ARG A 169 -16.82 8.24 -14.61
N PRO A 170 -16.67 7.15 -13.83
CA PRO A 170 -16.33 7.24 -12.40
C PRO A 170 -14.98 7.93 -12.16
N ARG A 171 -14.01 7.76 -13.06
CA ARG A 171 -12.68 8.38 -12.97
C ARG A 171 -12.72 9.92 -12.90
N THR A 172 -13.69 10.58 -13.55
CA THR A 172 -13.77 12.06 -13.54
C THR A 172 -14.33 12.64 -12.24
N HIS A 173 -14.70 11.78 -11.29
CA HIS A 173 -15.25 12.15 -9.99
C HIS A 173 -14.32 11.81 -8.82
N LEU A 174 -13.13 11.29 -9.11
CA LEU A 174 -12.04 11.20 -8.16
C LEU A 174 -11.42 12.59 -7.95
N SER A 175 -10.88 12.84 -6.76
CA SER A 175 -10.18 14.10 -6.46
C SER A 175 -8.88 14.21 -7.26
N ASP A 176 -8.52 15.42 -7.70
CA ASP A 176 -7.36 15.64 -8.59
C ASP A 176 -5.99 15.41 -7.90
N ASN A 177 -5.94 15.47 -6.58
CA ASN A 177 -4.71 15.40 -5.77
C ASN A 177 -4.51 14.04 -5.10
N LEU A 178 -5.08 12.96 -5.66
CA LEU A 178 -4.89 11.63 -5.11
C LEU A 178 -3.54 11.05 -5.53
N ASP A 179 -2.85 10.44 -4.59
CA ASP A 179 -1.61 9.73 -4.86
C ASP A 179 -1.87 8.39 -5.57
N GLY A 180 -0.88 7.97 -6.37
CA GLY A 180 -0.88 6.70 -7.07
C GLY A 180 -1.49 6.70 -8.48
N THR A 181 -1.79 5.50 -8.98
CA THR A 181 -2.42 5.30 -10.28
C THR A 181 -3.93 5.11 -10.12
N VAL A 182 -4.72 5.65 -11.05
CA VAL A 182 -6.17 5.41 -11.06
C VAL A 182 -6.47 4.10 -11.78
N GLN A 183 -7.21 3.22 -11.13
CA GLN A 183 -7.74 1.98 -11.69
C GLN A 183 -9.23 2.16 -11.98
N GLU A 184 -9.68 1.64 -13.13
CA GLU A 184 -11.08 1.65 -13.55
C GLU A 184 -11.51 0.23 -13.96
N ARG A 185 -12.75 -0.15 -13.63
CA ARG A 185 -13.36 -1.44 -13.97
C ARG A 185 -14.81 -1.21 -14.37
N GLY A 186 -15.25 -1.78 -15.49
CA GLY A 186 -16.64 -1.74 -15.94
C GLY A 186 -17.39 -3.04 -15.59
N ASP A 187 -18.68 -3.09 -15.95
CA ASP A 187 -19.53 -4.28 -15.85
C ASP A 187 -19.61 -4.89 -14.44
N ILE A 188 -19.53 -4.04 -13.41
CA ILE A 188 -19.62 -4.45 -12.02
C ILE A 188 -21.10 -4.49 -11.62
N PRO A 189 -21.63 -5.64 -11.16
CA PRO A 189 -23.02 -5.73 -10.73
C PRO A 189 -23.22 -4.86 -9.49
N TYR A 190 -24.23 -3.99 -9.49
CA TYR A 190 -24.56 -3.13 -8.36
C TYR A 190 -26.04 -3.20 -8.00
N THR A 191 -26.36 -2.77 -6.78
CA THR A 191 -27.74 -2.64 -6.29
C THR A 191 -27.92 -1.25 -5.68
N LEU A 192 -29.17 -0.87 -5.40
CA LEU A 192 -29.49 0.42 -4.79
C LEU A 192 -28.74 0.68 -3.47
N ARG A 193 -28.46 -0.36 -2.67
CA ARG A 193 -27.71 -0.26 -1.42
C ARG A 193 -26.41 -1.05 -1.51
N MET A 194 -25.29 -0.38 -1.32
CA MET A 194 -23.96 -1.00 -1.37
C MET A 194 -23.18 -0.70 -0.10
N ARG A 195 -22.21 -1.57 0.18
CA ARG A 195 -21.28 -1.44 1.29
C ARG A 195 -19.87 -1.56 0.74
N ALA A 196 -19.03 -0.58 1.04
CA ALA A 196 -17.61 -0.63 0.76
C ALA A 196 -16.81 -0.70 2.06
N HIS A 197 -15.72 -1.46 2.05
CA HIS A 197 -14.84 -1.63 3.18
C HIS A 197 -13.39 -1.63 2.70
N LEU A 198 -12.54 -0.90 3.40
CA LEU A 198 -11.09 -0.87 3.19
C LEU A 198 -10.43 -1.46 4.44
N SER A 199 -9.54 -2.42 4.24
CA SER A 199 -8.85 -3.11 5.33
C SER A 199 -7.37 -3.31 5.02
N GLY A 200 -6.55 -3.43 6.06
CA GLY A 200 -5.11 -3.71 5.95
C GLY A 200 -4.45 -3.77 7.32
N ASN A 201 -3.64 -4.80 7.58
CA ASN A 201 -3.08 -5.06 8.91
C ASN A 201 -2.04 -4.03 9.36
N ASP A 202 -1.31 -3.46 8.40
CA ASP A 202 -0.21 -2.51 8.63
C ASP A 202 -0.66 -1.05 8.51
N PHE A 203 -1.97 -0.79 8.58
CA PHE A 203 -2.54 0.53 8.31
C PHE A 203 -3.55 0.93 9.38
N THR A 204 -3.54 2.22 9.73
CA THR A 204 -4.64 2.86 10.44
C THR A 204 -5.61 3.39 9.39
N ILE A 205 -6.85 2.93 9.39
CA ILE A 205 -7.85 3.31 8.38
C ILE A 205 -8.99 4.05 9.07
N SER A 206 -9.36 5.22 8.54
CA SER A 206 -10.45 6.05 9.05
C SER A 206 -11.43 6.42 7.94
N PRO A 207 -12.72 6.06 8.05
CA PRO A 207 -13.30 5.21 9.09
C PRO A 207 -12.90 3.74 8.91
N SER A 208 -12.72 3.01 10.01
CA SER A 208 -12.36 1.58 9.98
C SER A 208 -13.56 0.66 9.73
N ALA A 209 -14.78 1.13 9.97
CA ALA A 209 -15.99 0.36 9.76
C ALA A 209 -16.40 0.36 8.28
N PRO A 210 -17.08 -0.70 7.80
CA PRO A 210 -17.72 -0.69 6.48
C PRO A 210 -18.69 0.47 6.33
N GLN A 211 -18.68 1.09 5.14
CA GLN A 211 -19.49 2.25 4.82
C GLN A 211 -20.64 1.87 3.87
N ASP A 212 -21.87 1.98 4.38
CA ASP A 212 -23.09 1.76 3.58
C ASP A 212 -23.49 3.04 2.85
N ARG A 213 -23.78 2.93 1.55
CA ARG A 213 -24.26 4.04 0.71
C ARG A 213 -25.38 3.58 -0.21
N THR A 214 -26.22 4.53 -0.58
CA THR A 214 -27.25 4.35 -1.60
C THR A 214 -26.69 4.77 -2.95
N VAL A 215 -26.64 3.85 -3.92
CA VAL A 215 -26.17 4.10 -5.27
C VAL A 215 -27.37 4.38 -6.17
N LEU A 216 -27.44 5.61 -6.66
CA LEU A 216 -28.58 6.10 -7.44
C LEU A 216 -28.25 6.10 -8.93
N PRO A 217 -29.22 5.76 -9.80
CA PRO A 217 -28.99 5.52 -11.22
C PRO A 217 -28.54 6.76 -12.00
N ASP A 218 -28.68 7.96 -11.44
CA ASP A 218 -28.43 9.24 -12.10
C ASP A 218 -27.14 9.95 -11.65
N ARG A 219 -26.41 9.39 -10.67
CA ARG A 219 -25.23 10.05 -10.09
C ARG A 219 -24.19 9.08 -9.55
N PRO A 220 -22.90 9.47 -9.56
CA PRO A 220 -21.85 8.68 -8.95
C PRO A 220 -21.99 8.68 -7.42
N THR A 221 -21.55 7.58 -6.81
CA THR A 221 -21.44 7.41 -5.36
C THR A 221 -19.97 7.27 -4.98
N LYS A 222 -19.56 8.02 -3.95
CA LYS A 222 -18.17 8.08 -3.50
C LYS A 222 -18.01 7.57 -2.08
N TRP A 223 -16.94 6.81 -1.87
CA TRP A 223 -16.39 6.45 -0.57
C TRP A 223 -14.98 7.02 -0.44
N THR A 224 -14.65 7.47 0.76
CA THR A 224 -13.34 8.04 1.07
C THR A 224 -12.85 7.45 2.39
N TRP A 225 -11.57 7.11 2.43
CA TRP A 225 -10.86 6.66 3.62
C TRP A 225 -9.54 7.40 3.75
N GLN A 226 -9.19 7.78 4.97
CA GLN A 226 -7.83 8.20 5.33
C GLN A 226 -7.05 6.98 5.78
N VAL A 227 -5.91 6.75 5.15
CA VAL A 227 -5.04 5.60 5.40
C VAL A 227 -3.69 6.08 5.86
N ARG A 228 -3.23 5.58 7.01
CA ARG A 228 -1.92 5.90 7.57
C ARG A 228 -1.11 4.65 7.84
N PRO A 229 0.06 4.45 7.21
CA PRO A 229 0.87 3.25 7.42
C PRO A 229 1.46 3.21 8.84
N GLN A 230 1.53 2.02 9.43
CA GLN A 230 2.00 1.78 10.80
C GLN A 230 3.36 1.07 10.89
N SER A 231 3.78 0.38 9.83
CA SER A 231 5.05 -0.33 9.76
C SER A 231 5.76 -0.04 8.43
N PHE A 232 7.06 -0.27 8.36
CA PHE A 232 7.82 -0.16 7.11
C PHE A 232 7.80 -1.49 6.36
N GLY A 233 8.12 -1.44 5.06
CA GLY A 233 8.35 -2.62 4.23
C GLY A 233 7.68 -2.51 2.88
N ASP A 234 8.10 -3.39 1.99
CA ASP A 234 7.57 -3.51 0.64
C ASP A 234 6.30 -4.37 0.64
N ASP A 235 5.46 -4.22 -0.38
CA ASP A 235 4.27 -5.05 -0.63
C ASP A 235 3.27 -5.14 0.55
N LYS A 236 3.11 -4.07 1.33
CA LYS A 236 2.05 -4.02 2.35
C LYS A 236 0.68 -3.98 1.69
N GLN A 237 -0.25 -4.77 2.21
CA GLN A 237 -1.53 -5.00 1.53
C GLN A 237 -2.65 -4.17 2.14
N LEU A 238 -3.26 -3.35 1.29
CA LEU A 238 -4.61 -2.82 1.48
C LEU A 238 -5.58 -3.67 0.65
N VAL A 239 -6.79 -3.89 1.15
CA VAL A 239 -7.84 -4.66 0.46
C VAL A 239 -9.11 -3.83 0.42
N ILE A 240 -9.58 -3.51 -0.78
CA ILE A 240 -10.89 -2.90 -1.02
C ILE A 240 -11.88 -4.01 -1.29
N GLU A 241 -12.98 -4.02 -0.54
CA GLU A 241 -14.11 -4.93 -0.73
C GLU A 241 -15.38 -4.12 -0.94
N VAL A 242 -16.12 -4.43 -2.01
CA VAL A 242 -17.44 -3.88 -2.28
C VAL A 242 -18.45 -5.02 -2.29
N SER A 243 -19.55 -4.83 -1.58
CA SER A 243 -20.64 -5.78 -1.47
C SER A 243 -21.98 -5.09 -1.70
N THR A 244 -22.94 -5.85 -2.25
CA THR A 244 -24.32 -5.38 -2.44
C THR A 244 -25.13 -5.74 -1.21
N ILE A 245 -26.03 -4.89 -0.76
CA ILE A 245 -27.00 -5.20 0.30
C ILE A 245 -28.32 -5.53 -0.39
N LEU A 246 -28.74 -6.80 -0.33
CA LEU A 246 -30.02 -7.26 -0.89
C LEU A 246 -31.13 -7.16 0.17
N GLU A 247 -32.28 -6.61 -0.22
CA GLU A 247 -33.46 -6.48 0.63
C GLU A 247 -34.66 -7.20 -0.01
N ILE A 248 -35.44 -7.90 0.82
CA ILE A 248 -36.73 -8.48 0.46
C ILE A 248 -37.78 -7.89 1.40
N GLU A 249 -38.79 -7.22 0.83
CA GLU A 249 -39.93 -6.72 1.61
C GLU A 249 -39.50 -5.87 2.83
N GLY A 250 -38.41 -5.09 2.68
CA GLY A 250 -37.82 -4.27 3.74
C GLY A 250 -36.96 -5.03 4.76
N ASN A 251 -36.76 -6.35 4.59
CA ASN A 251 -35.91 -7.16 5.45
C ASN A 251 -34.58 -7.49 4.77
N THR A 252 -33.47 -7.30 5.48
CA THR A 252 -32.13 -7.68 5.02
C THR A 252 -31.94 -9.19 5.22
N LEU A 253 -31.65 -9.95 4.16
CA LEU A 253 -31.49 -11.42 4.22
C LEU A 253 -30.14 -11.82 4.80
N PRO A 254 -29.98 -12.77 5.73
CA PRO A 254 -28.65 -13.30 6.09
C PRO A 254 -28.23 -14.48 5.18
N PRO A 255 -26.95 -14.62 4.76
CA PRO A 255 -25.88 -13.61 4.72
C PRO A 255 -26.04 -12.67 3.51
N SER A 256 -26.30 -11.39 3.78
CA SER A 256 -26.94 -10.45 2.82
C SER A 256 -26.06 -9.84 1.78
N THR A 257 -24.75 -10.01 1.94
CA THR A 257 -23.77 -9.12 1.35
C THR A 257 -22.78 -9.89 0.50
N PRO A 258 -23.18 -10.40 -0.68
CA PRO A 258 -22.23 -10.99 -1.60
C PRO A 258 -21.19 -9.94 -1.98
N VAL A 259 -19.92 -10.32 -1.86
CA VAL A 259 -18.78 -9.50 -2.30
C VAL A 259 -18.74 -9.57 -3.82
N ILE A 260 -18.95 -8.43 -4.47
CA ILE A 260 -19.01 -8.31 -5.94
C ILE A 260 -17.68 -7.87 -6.53
N PHE A 261 -16.86 -7.20 -5.73
CA PHE A 261 -15.57 -6.67 -6.14
C PHE A 261 -14.61 -6.72 -4.96
N ARG A 262 -13.41 -7.21 -5.25
CA ARG A 262 -12.31 -7.31 -4.29
C ARG A 262 -11.00 -7.06 -5.01
N GLU A 263 -10.25 -6.07 -4.54
CA GLU A 263 -8.93 -5.76 -5.07
C GLU A 263 -7.93 -5.65 -3.91
N THR A 264 -6.75 -6.26 -4.09
CA THR A 264 -5.60 -6.06 -3.21
C THR A 264 -4.68 -5.01 -3.83
N ILE A 265 -4.38 -3.97 -3.05
CA ILE A 265 -3.45 -2.90 -3.38
C ILE A 265 -2.16 -3.16 -2.59
N PRO A 266 -1.08 -3.62 -3.25
CA PRO A 266 0.25 -3.64 -2.67
C PRO A 266 0.79 -2.21 -2.62
N VAL A 267 1.37 -1.85 -1.49
CA VAL A 267 1.93 -0.53 -1.20
C VAL A 267 3.31 -0.70 -0.60
N ASP A 268 4.29 0.01 -1.15
CA ASP A 268 5.63 0.08 -0.58
C ASP A 268 5.74 1.24 0.39
N ILE A 269 6.29 0.99 1.58
CA ILE A 269 6.47 2.02 2.61
C ILE A 269 7.96 2.31 2.75
N GLU A 270 8.39 3.45 2.23
CA GLU A 270 9.79 3.76 1.99
C GLU A 270 10.63 3.74 3.29
N LEU A 271 11.70 2.94 3.27
CA LEU A 271 12.69 2.88 4.35
C LEU A 271 13.56 4.16 4.42
N TRP A 272 13.66 4.92 3.34
CA TRP A 272 14.41 6.18 3.34
C TRP A 272 13.79 7.22 4.25
N ASP A 273 12.46 7.22 4.39
CA ASP A 273 11.77 8.04 5.37
C ASP A 273 12.25 7.74 6.79
N ARG A 274 12.64 6.49 7.10
CA ARG A 274 13.24 6.15 8.39
C ARG A 274 14.57 6.85 8.61
N VAL A 275 15.43 6.93 7.59
CA VAL A 275 16.74 7.62 7.69
C VAL A 275 16.53 9.11 7.87
N VAL A 276 15.59 9.69 7.12
CA VAL A 276 15.23 11.12 7.25
C VAL A 276 14.62 11.41 8.62
N PHE A 277 13.68 10.59 9.10
CA PHE A 277 13.12 10.71 10.44
C PHE A 277 14.18 10.58 11.52
N MET A 278 15.08 9.60 11.41
CA MET A 278 16.19 9.46 12.35
C MET A 278 17.10 10.67 12.31
N ALA A 279 17.43 11.20 11.13
CA ALA A 279 18.26 12.41 11.00
C ALA A 279 17.57 13.67 11.54
N ALA A 280 16.24 13.77 11.42
CA ALA A 280 15.46 14.87 11.96
C ALA A 280 15.40 14.85 13.49
N ASP A 281 15.42 13.66 14.11
CA ASP A 281 15.41 13.49 15.57
C ASP A 281 16.82 13.52 16.21
N ILE A 282 17.89 13.64 15.40
CA ILE A 282 19.24 13.95 15.89
C ILE A 282 19.20 15.35 16.54
N LYS A 283 18.95 15.36 17.85
CA LYS A 283 19.14 16.56 18.70
C LYS A 283 20.54 17.12 18.46
N LEU A 284 20.68 18.44 18.52
CA LEU A 284 21.91 19.18 18.19
C LEU A 284 23.19 18.59 18.81
N VAL A 285 23.07 17.96 19.99
CA VAL A 285 24.14 17.22 20.69
C VAL A 285 24.67 16.03 19.88
N HIS A 286 23.80 15.23 19.27
CA HIS A 286 24.20 14.08 18.43
C HIS A 286 24.85 14.54 17.13
N GLY A 287 24.39 15.66 16.54
CA GLY A 287 25.04 16.26 15.37
C GLY A 287 26.48 16.67 15.66
N LEU A 288 26.75 17.17 16.87
CA LEU A 288 28.10 17.52 17.32
C LEU A 288 28.97 16.28 17.51
N ILE A 289 28.43 15.18 18.07
CA ILE A 289 29.15 13.90 18.20
C ILE A 289 29.53 13.34 16.82
N VAL A 290 28.58 13.32 15.87
CA VAL A 290 28.85 12.84 14.50
C VAL A 290 29.91 13.69 13.81
N ALA A 291 29.88 15.02 13.98
CA ALA A 291 30.91 15.91 13.45
C ALA A 291 32.30 15.65 14.06
N ILE A 292 32.37 15.37 15.36
CA ILE A 292 33.63 15.01 16.04
C ILE A 292 34.15 13.67 15.51
N ILE A 293 33.31 12.65 15.42
CA ILE A 293 33.73 11.33 14.93
C ILE A 293 34.19 11.42 13.46
N GLY A 294 33.42 12.10 12.61
CA GLY A 294 33.77 12.30 11.19
C GLY A 294 35.08 13.07 11.00
N SER A 295 35.32 14.10 11.83
CA SER A 295 36.58 14.87 11.78
C SER A 295 37.78 14.05 12.29
N LEU A 296 37.60 13.22 13.32
CA LEU A 296 38.66 12.33 13.79
C LEU A 296 39.04 11.27 12.76
N VAL A 297 38.07 10.68 12.06
CA VAL A 297 38.32 9.66 11.02
C VAL A 297 39.05 10.28 9.82
N THR A 298 38.59 11.45 9.34
CA THR A 298 39.25 12.15 8.23
C THR A 298 40.67 12.58 8.60
N ALA A 299 40.89 13.07 9.81
CA ALA A 299 42.23 13.38 10.32
C ALA A 299 43.13 12.13 10.36
N ALA A 300 42.64 10.99 10.87
CA ALA A 300 43.39 9.75 10.95
C ALA A 300 43.79 9.21 9.56
N VAL A 301 42.89 9.29 8.58
CA VAL A 301 43.17 8.92 7.17
C VAL A 301 44.24 9.82 6.56
N TRP A 302 44.17 11.13 6.81
CA TRP A 302 45.15 12.09 6.34
C TRP A 302 46.55 11.85 6.95
N ILE A 303 46.63 11.62 8.26
CA ILE A 303 47.88 11.29 8.96
C ILE A 303 48.50 10.01 8.39
N ARG A 304 47.71 8.94 8.18
CA ARG A 304 48.21 7.69 7.57
C ARG A 304 48.75 7.90 6.15
N LYS A 305 48.12 8.76 5.34
CA LYS A 305 48.65 9.11 4.00
C LYS A 305 49.98 9.82 4.10
N ARG A 306 50.12 10.81 5.00
CA ARG A 306 51.37 11.54 5.24
C ARG A 306 52.51 10.63 5.70
N LEU A 307 52.24 9.67 6.57
CA LEU A 307 53.27 8.73 7.06
C LEU A 307 53.75 7.72 6.00
N LYS A 308 52.95 7.45 4.96
CA LYS A 308 53.32 6.53 3.88
C LYS A 308 54.06 7.18 2.72
N ALA A 309 54.09 8.51 2.63
CA ALA A 309 54.94 9.21 1.68
C ALA A 309 56.40 9.09 2.16
N LYS A 310 57.07 7.99 1.81
CA LYS A 310 58.51 7.84 2.01
C LYS A 310 59.20 8.96 1.20
N PRO A 311 60.15 9.71 1.79
CA PRO A 311 60.99 10.59 1.01
C PRO A 311 61.73 9.71 0.00
N GLU A 312 61.45 9.92 -1.29
CA GLU A 312 62.31 9.42 -2.35
C GLU A 312 63.70 9.95 -2.04
N ALA A 313 64.61 9.02 -1.77
CA ALA A 313 66.01 9.34 -1.53
C ALA A 313 66.49 10.15 -2.73
N THR A 314 66.91 11.38 -2.49
CA THR A 314 67.56 12.24 -3.47
C THR A 314 68.63 11.40 -4.17
N PRO A 315 68.60 11.28 -5.51
CA PRO A 315 69.67 10.57 -6.21
C PRO A 315 70.96 11.31 -5.87
N SER A 316 71.90 10.62 -5.23
CA SER A 316 73.23 11.16 -5.03
C SER A 316 73.84 11.34 -6.42
N GLU A 317 73.85 12.58 -6.88
CA GLU A 317 74.54 13.02 -8.09
C GLU A 317 76.02 12.67 -7.89
N GLY A 318 76.43 11.58 -8.53
CA GLY A 318 77.77 11.04 -8.48
C GLY A 318 78.72 12.05 -9.09
N ASN A 319 79.66 12.48 -8.25
CA ASN A 319 80.86 13.19 -8.64
C ASN A 319 81.73 12.27 -9.52
N ASP A 320 81.47 12.25 -10.82
CA ASP A 320 82.39 11.67 -11.81
C ASP A 320 83.51 12.67 -12.08
N GLN A 321 84.50 12.60 -11.19
CA GLN A 321 85.80 13.20 -11.35
C GLN A 321 86.67 12.19 -12.12
N HIS A 322 86.88 12.43 -13.41
CA HIS A 322 87.81 11.65 -14.23
C HIS A 322 89.03 12.50 -14.58
N ASP A 323 90.17 12.04 -14.07
CA ASP A 323 91.53 12.45 -14.42
C ASP A 323 91.82 12.18 -15.92
N ASN A 324 92.29 13.21 -16.63
CA ASN A 324 93.59 13.26 -17.34
C ASN A 324 93.65 14.44 -18.32
#